data_AF-K2D032-F1
#
_entry.id   AF-K2D032-F1
#
_cell.length_a   1.000
_cell.length_b   1.000
_cell.length_c   1.000
_cell.angle_alpha   90.00
_cell.angle_beta   90.00
_cell.angle_gamma   90.00
#
_symmetry.space_group_name_H-M   'P 1'
#
loop_
_entity.id
_entity.type
_entity.pdbx_description
1 polymer ?
#
loop_
_entity_poly.entity_id
_entity_poly.type
_entity_poly.pdbx_seq_one_letter_code
_entity_poly.pdbx_strand_id
1 'polypeptide(L)' 'MKPNNKCPKCGGEFEEGVTADQMPGGAIKARWATKIRGFFLPLENKKNITSMRCKNCGYLENYAN' A
#
# COMPACT_ATOMS: atom_id res chain seq x y z
N MET A 1 3.32 -11.41 -8.98
CA MET A 1 4.37 -10.87 -9.85
C MET A 1 5.33 -10.11 -8.96
N LYS A 2 6.56 -10.60 -8.73
CA LYS A 2 7.53 -9.83 -7.92
C LYS A 2 8.12 -8.75 -8.84
N PRO A 3 7.85 -7.45 -8.61
CA PRO A 3 8.48 -6.39 -9.38
C PRO A 3 10.00 -6.48 -9.23
N ASN A 4 10.72 -5.99 -10.23
CA ASN A 4 12.17 -5.89 -10.23
C ASN A 4 12.64 -5.34 -8.87
N ASN A 5 13.57 -6.02 -8.17
CA ASN A 5 13.96 -5.69 -6.79
C ASN A 5 14.65 -4.31 -6.63
N LYS A 6 14.67 -3.49 -7.68
CA LYS A 6 15.38 -2.21 -7.76
C LYS A 6 14.39 -1.08 -8.03
N CYS A 7 14.59 0.03 -7.32
CA CYS A 7 13.79 1.24 -7.45
C CYS A 7 13.89 1.82 -8.87
N PRO A 8 12.77 2.01 -9.58
CA PRO A 8 12.79 2.54 -10.94
C PRO A 8 13.25 4.01 -11.00
N LYS A 9 13.22 4.73 -9.86
CA LYS A 9 13.61 6.14 -9.77
C LYS A 9 15.11 6.34 -9.55
N CYS A 10 15.77 5.48 -8.78
CA CYS A 10 17.17 5.69 -8.37
C CYS A 10 18.05 4.43 -8.37
N GLY A 11 17.51 3.26 -8.73
CA GLY A 11 18.21 1.98 -8.68
C GLY A 11 18.44 1.43 -7.27
N GLY A 12 18.03 2.14 -6.22
CA GLY A 12 18.17 1.71 -4.83
C GLY A 12 17.30 0.48 -4.48
N GLU A 13 17.58 -0.14 -3.33
CA GLU A 13 16.82 -1.30 -2.87
C GLU A 13 15.49 -0.92 -2.22
N PHE A 14 14.52 -1.80 -2.35
CA PHE A 14 13.23 -1.69 -1.67
C PHE A 14 13.23 -2.37 -0.31
N GLU A 15 12.36 -1.90 0.58
CA GLU A 15 11.90 -2.59 1.79
C GLU A 15 10.39 -2.72 1.77
N GLU A 16 9.87 -3.85 2.27
CA GLU A 16 8.44 -4.04 2.44
C GLU A 16 7.94 -3.31 3.69
N GLY A 17 6.76 -2.72 3.60
CA GLY A 17 6.10 -2.05 4.71
C GLY A 17 4.58 -2.07 4.54
N VAL A 18 3.89 -1.33 5.40
CA VAL A 18 2.44 -1.15 5.32
C VAL A 18 2.10 0.34 5.34
N THR A 19 1.14 0.73 4.50
CA THR A 19 0.46 2.01 4.69
C THR A 19 -0.65 1.79 5.70
N ALA A 20 -0.72 2.64 6.73
CA ALA A 20 -1.74 2.55 7.76
C ALA A 20 -2.40 3.90 7.98
N ASP A 21 -3.72 3.89 8.08
CA ASP A 21 -4.51 5.06 8.46
C ASP A 21 -4.60 5.11 9.98
N GLN A 22 -4.39 6.29 10.56
CA GLN A 22 -4.57 6.51 11.98
C GLN A 22 -6.04 6.81 12.29
N MET A 23 -6.57 6.17 13.32
CA MET A 23 -7.90 6.46 13.84
C MET A 23 -7.91 6.42 15.37
N PRO A 24 -8.91 7.02 16.04
CA PRO A 24 -9.07 6.85 17.48
C PRO A 24 -9.08 5.36 17.85
N GLY A 25 -8.16 4.93 18.72
CA GLY A 25 -8.04 3.54 19.17
C GLY A 25 -7.03 2.68 18.40
N GLY A 26 -6.34 3.18 17.37
CA GLY A 26 -5.22 2.46 16.76
C GLY A 26 -4.93 2.83 15.30
N ALA A 27 -4.11 1.99 14.66
CA ALA A 27 -3.82 2.09 13.23
C ALA A 27 -4.50 0.95 12.47
N ILE A 28 -5.17 1.27 11.36
CA ILE A 28 -5.77 0.28 10.46
C ILE A 28 -4.92 0.18 9.20
N LYS A 29 -4.56 -1.05 8.81
CA LYS A 29 -3.87 -1.30 7.53
C LYS A 29 -4.76 -0.87 6.36
N ALA A 30 -4.21 -0.07 5.46
CA ALA A 30 -4.88 0.35 4.25
C ALA A 30 -5.21 -0.86 3.35
N ARG A 31 -6.35 -0.80 2.66
CA ARG A 31 -6.80 -1.81 1.69
C ARG A 31 -7.19 -1.12 0.40
N TRP A 32 -6.96 -1.79 -0.72
CA TRP A 32 -7.43 -1.33 -2.02
C TRP A 32 -8.90 -1.72 -2.20
N ALA A 33 -9.68 -0.88 -2.86
CA ALA A 33 -11.06 -1.15 -3.21
C ALA A 33 -11.42 -0.41 -4.50
N THR A 34 -12.34 -0.97 -5.30
CA THR A 34 -12.80 -0.30 -6.53
C THR A 34 -13.75 0.86 -6.25
N LYS A 35 -14.49 0.78 -5.13
CA LYS A 35 -15.51 1.77 -4.77
C LYS A 35 -15.79 1.78 -3.27
N ILE A 36 -16.14 2.95 -2.76
CA ILE A 36 -16.77 3.15 -1.45
C ILE A 36 -18.28 3.28 -1.67
N ARG A 37 -19.10 2.42 -1.05
CA ARG A 37 -20.58 2.53 -1.13
C ARG A 37 -21.17 3.07 0.17
N GLY A 38 -21.92 4.17 0.11
CA GLY A 38 -23.00 4.55 1.05
C GLY A 38 -22.66 4.71 2.55
N PHE A 39 -23.67 5.14 3.32
CA PHE A 39 -23.63 5.74 4.68
C PHE A 39 -22.92 4.92 5.79
N PHE A 40 -22.60 3.64 5.56
CA PHE A 40 -21.94 2.73 6.53
C PHE A 40 -20.70 1.99 5.98
N LEU A 41 -20.08 2.49 4.90
CA LEU A 41 -18.74 2.11 4.38
C LEU A 41 -18.47 0.62 4.00
N PRO A 42 -19.35 -0.13 3.31
CA PRO A 42 -18.89 -1.32 2.60
C PRO A 42 -17.99 -0.94 1.41
N LEU A 43 -16.69 -1.26 1.52
CA LEU A 43 -15.74 -1.24 0.39
C LEU A 43 -16.01 -2.42 -0.55
N GLU A 44 -16.03 -2.18 -1.85
CA GLU A 44 -16.26 -3.19 -2.90
C GLU A 44 -14.92 -3.73 -3.45
N ASN A 45 -14.86 -5.05 -3.70
CA ASN A 45 -13.67 -5.74 -4.23
C ASN A 45 -12.37 -5.46 -3.45
N LYS A 46 -12.42 -5.64 -2.13
CA LYS A 46 -11.28 -5.34 -1.24
C LYS A 46 -10.09 -6.23 -1.56
N LYS A 47 -8.91 -5.63 -1.74
CA LYS A 47 -7.62 -6.33 -1.88
C LYS A 47 -6.64 -5.87 -0.81
N ASN A 48 -5.77 -6.78 -0.39
CA ASN A 48 -4.66 -6.39 0.49
C ASN A 48 -3.63 -5.63 -0.34
N ILE A 49 -3.03 -4.61 0.26
CA ILE A 49 -1.95 -3.86 -0.36
C ILE A 49 -0.63 -4.36 0.23
N THR A 50 0.30 -4.73 -0.64
CA THR A 50 1.72 -4.86 -0.28
C THR A 50 2.41 -3.56 -0.70
N SER A 51 3.02 -2.86 0.26
CA SER A 51 3.73 -1.60 0.01
C SER A 51 5.24 -1.81 0.03
N MET A 52 5.94 -1.26 -0.97
CA MET A 52 7.40 -1.29 -1.07
C MET A 52 7.93 0.14 -1.06
N ARG A 53 8.85 0.47 -0.13
CA ARG A 53 9.51 1.79 -0.06
C ARG A 53 10.98 1.67 -0.46
N CYS A 54 11.48 2.55 -1.31
CA CYS A 54 12.91 2.60 -1.60
C CYS A 54 13.66 3.12 -0.37
N LYS A 55 14.66 2.36 0.10
CA LYS A 55 15.51 2.74 1.24
C LYS A 55 16.31 4.01 1.00
N ASN A 56 16.63 4.32 -0.27
CA ASN A 56 17.48 5.44 -0.65
C ASN A 56 16.67 6.73 -0.92
N CYS A 57 15.77 6.72 -1.90
CA CYS A 57 15.07 7.93 -2.35
C CYS A 57 13.62 8.07 -1.87
N GLY A 58 13.10 7.08 -1.13
CA GLY A 58 11.74 7.10 -0.57
C GLY A 58 10.61 6.86 -1.57
N TYR A 59 10.90 6.54 -2.84
CA TYR A 59 9.88 6.16 -3.82
C TYR A 59 9.04 4.96 -3.33
N LEU A 60 7.73 4.99 -3.56
CA LEU A 60 6.77 4.01 -3.05
C LEU A 60 6.05 3.30 -4.19
N GLU A 61 5.90 1.98 -4.06
CA GLU A 61 5.07 1.14 -4.93
C GLU A 61 4.06 0.36 -4.11
N ASN A 62 2.84 0.22 -4.62
CA ASN A 62 1.76 -0.49 -3.98
C ASN A 62 1.18 -1.55 -4.93
N TYR A 63 1.04 -2.78 -4.45
CA TYR A 63 0.51 -3.91 -5.20
C TYR A 63 -0.76 -4.43 -4.54
N ALA A 64 -1.87 -4.46 -5.29
CA ALA A 64 -3.14 -4.99 -4.83
C ALA A 64 -3.24 -6.49 -5.18
N ASN A 65 -3.11 -7.34 -4.16
CA ASN A 65 -3.19 -8.80 -4.28
C ASN A 65 -4.63 -9.28 -4.04
#